data_AF-F2F537-F1
#
_entry.id   AF-F2F537-F1
#
_cell.length_a   1.000
_cell.length_b   1.000
_cell.length_c   1.000
_cell.angle_alpha   90.00
_cell.angle_beta   90.00
_cell.angle_gamma   90.00
#
_symmetry.space_group_name_H-M   'P 1'
#
loop_
_entity.id
_entity.type
_entity.pdbx_description
1 polymer ?
#
loop_
_entity_poly.entity_id
_entity_poly.type
_entity_poly.pdbx_seq_one_letter_code
_entity_poly.pdbx_strand_id
1 'polypeptide(L)' 'MNIVTAGMLVSFSGIIVVCLGLFGILPNTNQTLNYVFIGIGWVFILIGIVIRIIGMKLERKNK' A
#
# COMPACT_ATOMS: atom_id res chain seq x y z
N MET A 1 -4.98 7.18 16.80
CA MET A 1 -4.02 7.22 15.68
C MET A 1 -4.68 8.03 14.57
N ASN A 2 -4.02 9.06 14.03
CA ASN A 2 -4.68 9.96 13.08
C ASN A 2 -4.92 9.23 11.74
N ILE A 3 -6.03 9.53 11.06
CA ILE A 3 -6.45 8.76 9.88
C ILE A 3 -5.46 8.92 8.70
N VAL A 4 -4.73 10.03 8.70
CA VAL A 4 -3.58 10.28 7.80
C VAL A 4 -2.40 9.35 8.10
N THR A 5 -2.13 9.06 9.37
CA THR A 5 -1.10 8.11 9.79
C THR A 5 -1.47 6.68 9.37
N ALA A 6 -2.76 6.33 9.43
CA ALA A 6 -3.26 5.05 8.93
C ALA A 6 -3.11 4.92 7.41
N GLY A 7 -3.43 5.96 6.64
CA GLY A 7 -3.19 6.00 5.19
C GLY A 7 -1.71 5.84 4.83
N MET A 8 -0.82 6.48 5.59
CA MET A 8 0.64 6.31 5.41
C MET A 8 1.10 4.86 5.64
N LEU A 9 0.62 4.20 6.69
CA LEU A 9 0.97 2.81 6.99
C LEU A 9 0.49 1.84 5.91
N VAL A 10 -0.72 2.06 5.36
CA VAL A 10 -1.26 1.25 4.27
C VAL A 10 -0.47 1.44 2.97
N SER A 11 -0.06 2.67 2.65
CA SER A 11 0.84 2.89 1.51
C SER A 11 2.20 2.25 1.73
N PHE A 12 2.75 2.32 2.96
CA PHE A 12 4.05 1.73 3.29
C PHE A 12 4.03 0.20 3.17
N SER A 13 2.96 -0.45 3.65
CA SER A 13 2.80 -1.89 3.51
C SER A 13 2.67 -2.29 2.04
N GLY A 14 1.94 -1.53 1.22
CA GLY A 14 1.85 -1.76 -0.23
C GLY A 14 3.22 -1.70 -0.92
N ILE A 15 4.05 -0.71 -0.60
CA ILE A 15 5.42 -0.58 -1.14
C ILE A 15 6.28 -1.79 -0.75
N ILE A 16 6.21 -2.22 0.51
CA ILE A 16 6.95 -3.40 0.99
C ILE A 16 6.53 -4.65 0.22
N VAL A 17 5.23 -4.85 -0.01
CA VAL A 17 4.70 -6.00 -0.76
C VAL A 17 5.21 -5.98 -2.22
N VAL A 18 5.25 -4.81 -2.87
CA VAL A 18 5.82 -4.68 -4.23
C VAL A 18 7.32 -5.00 -4.22
N CYS A 19 8.07 -4.48 -3.25
CA CYS A 19 9.50 -4.75 -3.14
C CYS A 19 9.79 -6.23 -2.91
N LEU A 20 9.03 -6.92 -2.05
CA LEU A 20 9.16 -8.35 -1.83
C LEU A 20 8.93 -9.16 -3.12
N GLY A 21 7.96 -8.75 -3.94
CA GLY A 21 7.72 -9.34 -5.24
C GLY A 21 8.85 -9.08 -6.24
N LEU A 22 9.32 -7.83 -6.35
CA LEU A 22 10.38 -7.45 -7.31
C LEU A 22 11.74 -8.08 -6.98
N PHE A 23 12.11 -8.12 -5.70
CA PHE A 23 13.38 -8.71 -5.26
C PHE A 23 13.35 -10.24 -5.22
N GLY A 24 12.22 -10.88 -5.52
CA GLY A 24 12.09 -12.34 -5.52
C GLY A 24 12.40 -12.96 -4.15
N ILE A 25 12.18 -12.20 -3.07
CA ILE A 25 12.48 -12.63 -1.70
C ILE A 25 11.51 -13.73 -1.25
N LEU A 26 10.37 -13.89 -1.94
CA LEU A 26 9.45 -15.00 -1.69
C LEU A 26 10.09 -16.32 -2.16
N PRO A 27 10.38 -17.26 -1.23
CA PRO A 27 10.89 -18.56 -1.62
C PRO A 27 9.78 -19.35 -2.33
N ASN A 28 10.13 -20.01 -3.43
CA ASN A 28 9.25 -20.93 -4.17
C ASN A 28 8.02 -20.29 -4.86
N THR A 29 8.11 -19.01 -5.26
CA THR A 29 7.07 -18.38 -6.09
C THR A 29 7.38 -18.54 -7.58
N ASN A 30 6.49 -19.22 -8.31
CA ASN A 30 6.46 -19.22 -9.77
C ASN A 30 6.35 -17.76 -10.30
N GLN A 31 6.92 -17.48 -11.47
CA GLN A 31 6.93 -16.12 -12.07
C GLN A 31 5.53 -15.47 -12.11
N THR A 32 4.48 -16.27 -12.33
CA THR A 32 3.08 -15.85 -12.31
C THR A 32 2.63 -15.32 -10.95
N LEU A 33 2.96 -16.01 -9.85
CA LEU A 33 2.60 -15.58 -8.50
C LEU A 33 3.30 -14.27 -8.13
N ASN A 34 4.54 -14.09 -8.60
CA ASN A 34 5.30 -12.88 -8.33
C ASN A 34 4.66 -11.64 -8.97
N TYR A 35 4.16 -11.77 -10.21
CA TYR A 35 3.37 -10.74 -10.88
C TYR A 35 2.05 -10.43 -10.16
N VAL A 36 1.37 -11.45 -9.63
CA VAL A 36 0.13 -11.27 -8.84
C VAL A 36 0.42 -10.50 -7.55
N PHE A 37 1.52 -10.81 -6.84
CA PHE A 37 1.93 -10.08 -5.65
C PHE A 37 2.27 -8.62 -5.93
N ILE A 38 2.98 -8.34 -7.03
CA ILE A 38 3.24 -6.97 -7.48
C ILE A 38 1.91 -6.26 -7.75
N GLY A 39 0.97 -6.91 -8.43
CA GLY A 39 -0.37 -6.36 -8.70
C GLY A 39 -1.15 -6.03 -7.41
N ILE A 40 -1.13 -6.91 -6.42
CA ILE A 40 -1.76 -6.67 -5.12
C ILE A 40 -1.10 -5.49 -4.39
N GLY A 41 0.24 -5.40 -4.44
CA GLY A 41 0.97 -4.27 -3.86
C GLY A 41 0.57 -2.92 -4.45
N TRP A 42 0.34 -2.86 -5.78
CA TRP A 42 -0.20 -1.66 -6.44
C TRP A 42 -1.60 -1.28 -5.95
N VAL A 43 -2.47 -2.26 -5.72
CA VAL A 43 -3.82 -2.01 -5.17
C VAL A 43 -3.73 -1.43 -3.74
N PHE A 44 -2.83 -1.96 -2.91
CA PHE A 44 -2.60 -1.43 -1.56
C PHE A 44 -2.10 0.02 -1.58
N ILE A 45 -1.21 0.36 -2.52
CA ILE A 45 -0.71 1.75 -2.67
C ILE A 45 -1.87 2.70 -3.03
N LEU A 46 -2.72 2.31 -3.99
CA LEU A 46 -3.90 3.09 -4.39
C LEU A 46 -4.86 3.33 -3.22
N ILE A 47 -5.17 2.28 -2.46
CA ILE A 47 -6.06 2.37 -1.29
C ILE A 47 -5.45 3.27 -0.22
N GLY A 48 -4.14 3.14 0.06
CA GLY A 48 -3.44 4.01 1.01
C GLY A 48 -3.49 5.49 0.63
N ILE A 49 -3.33 5.80 -0.66
CA ILE A 49 -3.46 7.17 -1.19
C ILE A 49 -4.88 7.70 -1.00
N VAL A 50 -5.90 6.90 -1.32
CA VAL A 50 -7.32 7.30 -1.15
C VAL A 50 -7.63 7.60 0.32
N ILE A 51 -7.22 6.73 1.24
CA ILE A 51 -7.41 6.90 2.69
C ILE A 51 -6.70 8.18 3.17
N ARG A 52 -5.48 8.43 2.69
CA ARG A 52 -4.71 9.65 3.02
C ARG A 52 -5.43 10.92 2.54
N ILE A 53 -5.97 10.91 1.31
CA ILE A 53 -6.72 12.04 0.76
C ILE A 53 -7.99 12.31 1.58
N ILE A 54 -8.74 11.26 1.91
CA ILE A 54 -9.93 11.36 2.75
C ILE A 54 -9.56 11.94 4.12
N GLY A 55 -8.45 11.46 4.69
CA GLY A 55 -7.96 11.94 5.97
C GLY A 55 -7.57 13.40 6.01
N MET A 56 -6.80 13.84 5.01
CA MET A 56 -6.45 15.26 4.87
C MET A 56 -7.70 16.15 4.70
N LYS A 57 -8.72 15.64 3.98
CA LYS A 57 -9.99 16.35 3.80
C LYS A 57 -10.79 16.44 5.10
N LEU A 58 -10.76 15.38 5.92
CA LEU A 58 -11.41 15.32 7.23
C LEU A 58 -10.75 16.27 8.23
N GLU A 59 -9.41 16.33 8.26
CA GLU A 59 -8.66 17.27 9.11
C GLU A 59 -8.89 18.73 8.70
N ARG A 60 -8.94 19.03 7.40
CA ARG A 60 -9.28 20.38 6.91
C ARG A 60 -10.70 20.82 7.23
N LYS A 61 -11.64 19.90 7.42
CA LYS A 61 -13.04 20.21 7.75
C LYS A 61 -13.29 20.37 9.26
N ASN A 62 -12.39 19.85 10.10
CA ASN A 62 -12.43 19.97 11.55
C ASN A 62 -11.61 21.16 12.09
N LYS A 63 -11.02 21.97 11.21
CA LYS A 63 -10.25 23.17 11.54
C LYS A 63 -10.99 24.40 11.07
#